data_AF-A0A0H5RBE0-F1
#
_entry.id   AF-A0A0H5RBE0-F1
#
_cell.length_a   1.000
_cell.length_b   1.000
_cell.length_c   1.000
_cell.angle_alpha   90.00
_cell.angle_beta   90.00
_cell.angle_gamma   90.00
#
_symmetry.space_group_name_H-M   'P 1'
#
loop_
_entity.id
_entity.type
_entity.pdbx_description
1 polymer ?
#
loop_
_entity_poly.entity_id
_entity_poly.type
_entity_poly.pdbx_seq_one_letter_code
_entity_poly.pdbx_strand_id
1 'polypeptide(L)'
;MRRDRCIIQAALPEGNSYISVAKSFYKPDDTKLRFLPYFGENDDLRVDTAAYDNSDDDSDSELDEDTKSVVKGVVRARGDSDAVVAAIAQVVGVMFHQVRDFLRTQPVPVSQSPLDSFEALFCRRCYIYNCNLHPIDQPRLRRRRFPDENIAGPILTQCRISIPSNPCSDQCFLSKGCNSVLTPVLSDMEISTFRKLVFVFGTNWCSVASALSSRLTCAEVAALAGKFAFAQVDVAEKPVDSSKKRSGQAVVSRLFYKTFGKVLQPYDPCDHPGPCSSSIYCSCLNQGHFCDKFCGCDQSCRRRFTGCKCSSEKLRCQTRRCPCFAAGRECDIDLCGVCDMGGGSASSCGNGNIASFHKTEPILLGRSAVHGFGAFAAKNVAKGELISEYVGEMISQDEADRRGQTYDKRDCSYLFDVNSEYVVDACFKGNKVKYANHSETPNCFARIVYARGDHRIGIFAKRDIVQGEELSFHYNHKNGAGAPKWFSNHDG
;
A
#
# COMPACT_ATOMS: atom_id res chain seq x y z
N MET A 1 -48.81 -4.88 45.37
CA MET A 1 -47.74 -5.74 44.82
C MET A 1 -47.00 -5.00 43.72
N ARG A 2 -46.03 -4.14 44.07
CA ARG A 2 -45.03 -3.65 43.11
C ARG A 2 -43.89 -4.65 43.14
N ARG A 3 -43.65 -5.35 42.03
CA ARG A 3 -42.47 -6.20 41.87
C ARG A 3 -41.29 -5.26 41.60
N ASP A 4 -40.50 -5.00 42.64
CA ASP A 4 -39.16 -4.45 42.50
C ASP A 4 -38.33 -5.45 41.70
N ARG A 5 -38.24 -5.23 40.38
CA ARG A 5 -37.22 -5.88 39.57
C ARG A 5 -35.90 -5.24 39.98
N CYS A 6 -35.22 -5.90 40.89
CA CYS A 6 -33.81 -5.67 41.15
C CYS A 6 -33.08 -5.86 39.80
N ILE A 7 -32.79 -4.76 39.10
CA ILE A 7 -31.88 -4.78 37.96
C ILE A 7 -30.51 -4.99 38.59
N ILE A 8 -30.12 -6.25 38.75
CA ILE A 8 -28.73 -6.60 38.98
C ILE A 8 -28.01 -6.12 37.71
N GLN A 9 -27.38 -4.95 37.77
CA GLN A 9 -26.45 -4.49 36.75
C GLN A 9 -25.27 -5.47 36.78
N ALA A 10 -25.39 -6.56 36.01
CA ALA A 10 -24.28 -7.48 35.82
C ALA A 10 -23.11 -6.67 35.25
N ALA A 11 -22.00 -6.61 35.98
CA ALA A 11 -20.81 -5.83 35.62
C ALA A 11 -20.31 -6.22 34.23
N LEU A 12 -20.29 -5.29 33.28
CA LEU A 12 -19.88 -5.53 31.88
C LEU A 12 -18.53 -6.25 31.82
N PRO A 13 -18.27 -7.09 30.80
CA PRO A 13 -16.96 -7.69 30.63
C PRO A 13 -15.87 -6.62 30.57
N GLU A 14 -14.68 -6.98 31.03
CA GLU A 14 -13.51 -6.12 30.87
C GLU A 14 -13.18 -5.97 29.38
N GLY A 15 -12.81 -4.75 28.98
CA GLY A 15 -12.45 -4.43 27.61
C GLY A 15 -11.50 -3.25 27.56
N ASN A 16 -10.52 -3.33 26.66
CA ASN A 16 -9.58 -2.24 26.43
C ASN A 16 -10.20 -1.17 25.52
N SER A 17 -9.98 0.10 25.86
CA SER A 17 -10.27 1.22 24.97
C SER A 17 -9.50 1.06 23.66
N TYR A 18 -10.17 1.30 22.53
CA TYR A 18 -9.56 1.26 21.21
C TYR A 18 -10.15 2.32 20.29
N ILE A 19 -9.40 2.70 19.26
CA ILE A 19 -9.83 3.64 18.22
C ILE A 19 -10.41 2.83 17.06
N SER A 20 -11.66 3.12 16.69
CA SER A 20 -12.28 2.49 15.52
C SER A 20 -11.61 2.97 14.24
N VAL A 21 -11.15 2.05 13.39
CA VAL A 21 -10.59 2.36 12.07
C VAL A 21 -11.31 1.58 10.97
N ALA A 22 -11.39 2.17 9.79
CA ALA A 22 -12.02 1.53 8.62
C ALA A 22 -11.03 0.78 7.72
N LYS A 23 -9.73 1.08 7.86
CA LYS A 23 -8.64 0.48 7.07
C LYS A 23 -7.43 0.31 7.97
N SER A 24 -6.64 -0.72 7.70
CA SER A 24 -5.34 -0.87 8.35
C SER A 24 -4.38 0.24 7.92
N PHE A 25 -3.43 0.55 8.79
CA PHE A 25 -2.37 1.52 8.54
C PHE A 25 -1.06 0.97 9.08
N TYR A 26 0.03 1.21 8.39
CA TYR A 26 1.38 0.91 8.84
C TYR A 26 1.74 1.71 10.08
N LYS A 27 2.26 1.01 11.08
CA LYS A 27 2.87 1.60 12.26
C LYS A 27 4.32 1.13 12.31
N PRO A 28 5.30 2.05 12.23
CA PRO A 28 6.69 1.71 12.47
C PRO A 28 6.87 1.10 13.86
N ASP A 29 7.89 0.26 13.97
CA ASP A 29 8.31 -0.38 15.20
C ASP A 29 8.72 0.65 16.25
N ASP A 30 8.29 0.46 17.50
CA ASP A 30 8.72 1.33 18.60
C ASP A 30 10.12 0.89 19.04
N THR A 31 11.15 1.68 18.72
CA THR A 31 12.54 1.34 19.09
C THR A 31 12.81 1.43 20.58
N LYS A 32 12.12 2.34 21.30
CA LYS A 32 12.27 2.57 22.74
C LYS A 32 11.04 2.11 23.52
N LEU A 33 11.27 1.41 24.63
CA LEU A 33 10.19 1.02 25.54
C LEU A 33 9.78 2.21 26.41
N ARG A 34 8.64 2.83 26.10
CA ARG A 34 8.17 4.03 26.83
C ARG A 34 7.52 3.73 28.17
N PHE A 35 6.91 2.55 28.30
CA PHE A 35 6.14 2.16 29.48
C PHE A 35 6.39 0.69 29.78
N LEU A 36 6.75 0.38 31.02
CA LEU A 36 6.80 -0.99 31.51
C LEU A 36 5.38 -1.40 31.94
N PRO A 37 4.78 -2.44 31.34
CA PRO A 37 3.47 -2.92 31.76
C PRO A 37 3.52 -3.40 33.21
N TYR A 38 2.67 -2.85 34.08
CA TYR A 38 2.53 -3.29 35.46
C TYR A 38 1.41 -4.33 35.58
N PHE A 39 1.74 -5.51 36.10
CA PHE A 39 0.81 -6.62 36.29
C PHE A 39 0.60 -6.99 37.76
N GLY A 40 1.12 -6.20 38.70
CA GLY A 40 1.05 -6.43 40.13
C GLY A 40 2.42 -6.60 40.79
N GLU A 41 2.46 -6.50 42.12
CA GLU A 41 3.69 -6.51 42.92
C GLU A 41 4.47 -7.84 42.86
N ASN A 42 3.79 -8.93 42.51
CA ASN A 42 4.35 -10.28 42.43
C ASN A 42 4.54 -10.78 40.99
N ASP A 43 4.56 -9.87 40.00
CA ASP A 43 4.70 -10.29 38.61
C ASP A 43 6.16 -10.45 38.16
N ASP A 44 6.47 -11.63 37.63
CA ASP A 44 7.78 -11.97 37.07
C ASP A 44 7.88 -11.65 35.55
N LEU A 45 7.03 -10.76 34.96
CA LEU A 45 7.22 -10.41 33.54
C LEU A 45 8.50 -9.63 33.39
N ARG A 46 9.57 -10.34 33.06
CA ARG A 46 10.76 -9.76 32.46
C ARG A 46 10.43 -9.47 31.00
N VAL A 47 9.83 -8.31 30.75
CA VAL A 47 9.86 -7.74 29.40
C VAL A 47 11.32 -7.69 29.00
N ASP A 48 11.66 -8.28 27.86
CA ASP A 48 13.03 -8.27 27.37
C ASP A 48 13.40 -6.84 26.96
N THR A 49 13.97 -6.08 27.91
CA THR A 49 14.40 -4.71 27.67
C THR A 49 15.56 -4.64 26.68
N ALA A 50 16.29 -5.75 26.44
CA ALA A 50 17.32 -5.80 25.40
C ALA A 50 16.73 -5.94 23.98
N ALA A 51 15.45 -6.29 23.84
CA ALA A 51 14.74 -6.24 22.56
C ALA A 51 14.36 -4.81 22.14
N TYR A 52 14.67 -3.81 22.98
CA TYR A 52 14.48 -2.39 22.71
C TYR A 52 15.83 -1.69 22.75
N ASP A 53 15.96 -0.62 21.97
CA ASP A 53 17.12 0.27 21.98
C ASP A 53 17.07 1.17 23.22
N ASN A 54 17.26 0.55 24.38
CA ASN A 54 17.25 1.17 25.69
C ASN A 54 18.67 1.57 26.12
N SER A 55 19.57 1.91 25.19
CA SER A 55 20.78 2.62 25.60
C SER A 55 20.32 3.89 26.30
N ASP A 56 20.66 4.04 27.58
CA ASP A 56 20.50 5.27 28.38
C ASP A 56 21.33 6.45 27.83
N ASP A 57 21.75 6.39 26.57
CA ASP A 57 22.36 7.49 25.83
C ASP A 57 21.26 8.48 25.41
N ASP A 58 20.73 9.17 26.41
CA ASP A 58 20.23 10.55 26.31
C ASP A 58 21.36 11.53 25.95
N SER A 59 22.46 11.07 25.34
CA SER A 59 23.32 11.97 24.58
C SER A 59 22.69 12.19 23.21
N ASP A 60 21.67 13.04 23.18
CA ASP A 60 21.48 14.03 22.10
C ASP A 60 22.75 14.93 22.02
N SER A 61 23.93 14.33 21.94
CA SER A 61 25.15 15.03 21.60
C SER A 61 25.02 15.33 20.12
N GLU A 62 24.48 16.51 19.85
CA GLU A 62 24.51 17.13 18.54
C GLU A 62 25.95 16.99 18.01
N LEU A 63 26.08 16.47 16.78
CA LEU A 63 27.40 16.30 16.16
C LEU A 63 28.18 17.62 16.27
N ASP A 64 29.44 17.55 16.67
CA ASP A 64 30.28 18.73 16.71
C ASP A 64 30.43 19.33 15.30
N GLU A 65 30.72 20.63 15.20
CA GLU A 65 30.75 21.34 13.91
C GLU A 65 31.81 20.79 12.94
N ASP A 66 32.90 20.23 13.45
CA ASP A 66 33.95 19.64 12.61
C ASP A 66 33.45 18.32 12.00
N THR A 67 32.82 17.46 12.80
CA THR A 67 32.14 16.24 12.36
C THR A 67 31.03 16.56 11.36
N LYS A 68 30.20 17.57 11.62
CA LYS A 68 29.17 18.04 10.68
C LYS A 68 29.77 18.45 9.34
N SER A 69 30.91 19.15 9.34
CA SER A 69 31.60 19.57 8.13
C SER A 69 32.14 18.38 7.33
N VAL A 70 32.75 17.40 8.00
CA VAL A 70 33.22 16.15 7.39
C VAL A 70 32.06 15.36 6.77
N VAL A 71 30.97 15.18 7.51
CA VAL A 71 29.76 14.49 7.03
C VAL A 71 29.23 15.17 5.76
N LYS A 72 29.07 16.50 5.76
CA LYS A 72 28.63 17.26 4.58
C LYS A 72 29.59 17.07 3.39
N GLY A 73 30.90 17.12 3.62
CA GLY A 73 31.92 16.97 2.58
C GLY A 73 31.88 15.59 1.92
N VAL A 74 31.81 14.53 2.72
CA VAL A 74 31.76 13.15 2.23
C VAL A 74 30.46 12.88 1.49
N VAL A 75 29.32 13.28 2.07
CA VAL A 75 28.01 13.08 1.42
C VAL A 75 27.92 13.86 0.10
N ARG A 76 28.46 15.07 0.02
CA ARG A 76 28.53 15.83 -1.23
C ARG A 76 29.35 15.12 -2.32
N ALA A 77 30.39 14.38 -1.93
CA ALA A 77 31.29 13.69 -2.86
C ALA A 77 30.82 12.27 -3.23
N ARG A 78 30.10 11.58 -2.35
CA ARG A 78 29.82 10.13 -2.44
C ARG A 78 28.33 9.75 -2.31
N GLY A 79 27.45 10.70 -2.01
CA GLY A 79 26.04 10.45 -1.72
C GLY A 79 25.78 10.03 -0.27
N ASP A 80 24.51 9.80 0.08
CA ASP A 80 24.01 9.58 1.45
C ASP A 80 23.51 8.14 1.70
N SER A 81 23.93 7.18 0.86
CA SER A 81 23.54 5.77 1.01
C SER A 81 23.92 5.20 2.38
N ASP A 82 23.17 4.20 2.84
CA ASP A 82 23.37 3.54 4.15
C ASP A 82 24.80 3.01 4.35
N ALA A 83 25.41 2.49 3.28
CA ALA A 83 26.81 2.05 3.32
C ALA A 83 27.79 3.21 3.54
N VAL A 84 27.52 4.37 2.95
CA VAL A 84 28.32 5.59 3.13
C VAL A 84 28.11 6.17 4.53
N VAL A 85 26.87 6.23 5.01
CA VAL A 85 26.54 6.69 6.37
C VAL A 85 27.17 5.79 7.43
N ALA A 86 27.14 4.47 7.25
CA ALA A 86 27.81 3.52 8.13
C ALA A 86 29.32 3.69 8.13
N ALA A 87 29.93 3.91 6.96
CA ALA A 87 31.36 4.19 6.87
C ALA A 87 31.74 5.52 7.54
N ILE A 88 30.95 6.58 7.38
CA ILE A 88 31.18 7.87 8.04
C ILE A 88 31.09 7.72 9.57
N ALA A 89 30.03 7.07 10.05
CA ALA A 89 29.82 6.82 11.47
C ALA A 89 31.00 6.07 12.09
N GLN A 90 31.47 5.02 11.41
CA GLN A 90 32.62 4.23 11.85
C GLN A 90 33.94 5.04 11.86
N VAL A 91 34.16 5.90 10.86
CA VAL A 91 35.41 6.68 10.74
C VAL A 91 35.46 7.85 11.73
N VAL A 92 34.33 8.51 11.96
CA VAL A 92 34.24 9.68 12.85
C VAL A 92 33.98 9.28 14.30
N GLY A 93 33.67 7.99 14.55
CA GLY A 93 33.47 7.47 15.90
C GLY A 93 32.13 7.91 16.51
N VAL A 94 31.11 8.09 15.68
CA VAL A 94 29.75 8.48 16.08
C VAL A 94 28.76 7.39 15.70
N MET A 95 27.56 7.41 16.29
CA MET A 95 26.54 6.42 15.98
C MET A 95 25.91 6.67 14.61
N PHE A 96 25.50 5.57 13.96
CA PHE A 96 24.86 5.62 12.64
C PHE A 96 23.63 6.55 12.61
N HIS A 97 22.81 6.50 13.66
CA HIS A 97 21.60 7.32 13.76
C HIS A 97 21.93 8.82 13.89
N GLN A 98 22.96 9.21 14.64
CA GLN A 98 23.40 10.61 14.78
C GLN A 98 23.77 11.24 13.43
N VAL A 99 24.52 10.51 12.59
CA VAL A 99 24.84 10.96 11.22
C VAL A 99 23.57 11.05 10.37
N ARG A 100 22.67 10.08 10.49
CA ARG A 100 21.44 10.05 9.70
C ARG A 100 20.48 11.17 10.08
N ASP A 101 20.31 11.44 11.35
CA ASP A 101 19.42 12.48 11.86
C ASP A 101 19.95 13.87 11.49
N PHE A 102 21.26 14.09 11.58
CA PHE A 102 21.89 15.29 11.07
C PHE A 102 21.67 15.52 9.57
N LEU A 103 21.77 14.47 8.74
CA LEU A 103 21.48 14.57 7.31
C LEU A 103 20.01 14.87 7.02
N ARG A 104 19.09 14.38 7.86
CA ARG A 104 17.64 14.66 7.77
C ARG A 104 17.29 16.09 8.18
N THR A 105 18.05 16.71 9.09
CA THR A 105 17.85 18.11 9.50
C THR A 105 18.49 19.12 8.55
N GLN A 106 19.37 18.68 7.64
CA GLN A 106 19.91 19.58 6.63
C GLN A 106 18.81 20.04 5.68
N PRO A 107 18.79 21.32 5.30
CA PRO A 107 17.95 21.77 4.20
C PRO A 107 18.39 20.99 2.96
N VAL A 108 17.52 20.07 2.53
CA VAL A 108 17.60 19.46 1.20
C VAL A 108 17.75 20.63 0.21
N PRO A 109 18.69 20.58 -0.76
CA PRO A 109 18.76 21.60 -1.80
C PRO A 109 17.35 21.83 -2.30
N VAL A 110 16.85 23.08 -2.21
CA VAL A 110 15.51 23.42 -2.67
C VAL A 110 15.39 22.84 -4.05
N SER A 111 14.51 21.86 -4.16
CA SER A 111 14.35 21.13 -5.39
C SER A 111 13.96 22.17 -6.43
N GLN A 112 14.75 22.28 -7.50
CA GLN A 112 14.55 23.34 -8.49
C GLN A 112 13.20 23.19 -9.20
N SER A 113 12.53 22.04 -9.02
CA SER A 113 11.21 21.81 -9.57
C SER A 113 10.08 21.96 -8.53
N PRO A 114 9.02 22.72 -8.87
CA PRO A 114 7.87 22.96 -8.00
C PRO A 114 7.02 21.72 -7.71
N LEU A 115 7.23 20.64 -8.47
CA LEU A 115 6.44 19.42 -8.36
C LEU A 115 7.10 18.34 -7.51
N ASP A 116 8.33 18.52 -7.04
CA ASP A 116 9.08 17.42 -6.40
C ASP A 116 8.43 16.94 -5.11
N SER A 117 7.84 17.85 -4.31
CA SER A 117 7.04 17.48 -3.13
C SER A 117 5.82 16.64 -3.50
N PHE A 118 5.13 17.00 -4.59
CA PHE A 118 3.99 16.22 -5.08
C PHE A 118 4.45 14.85 -5.58
N GLU A 119 5.59 14.82 -6.25
CA GLU A 119 6.21 13.63 -6.82
C GLU A 119 6.75 12.65 -5.77
N ALA A 120 7.29 13.16 -4.67
CA ALA A 120 7.84 12.39 -3.58
C ALA A 120 6.75 11.88 -2.63
N LEU A 121 5.74 12.71 -2.30
CA LEU A 121 4.74 12.36 -1.29
C LEU A 121 3.52 11.62 -1.85
N PHE A 122 3.27 11.67 -3.16
CA PHE A 122 2.09 11.04 -3.74
C PHE A 122 2.20 9.52 -3.81
N CYS A 123 1.28 8.83 -3.14
CA CYS A 123 1.16 7.39 -3.26
C CYS A 123 0.31 7.00 -4.48
N ARG A 124 0.92 6.34 -5.47
CA ARG A 124 0.25 5.81 -6.66
C ARG A 124 -0.66 4.62 -6.36
N ARG A 125 -0.49 3.94 -5.23
CA ARG A 125 -1.31 2.78 -4.84
C ARG A 125 -2.67 3.17 -4.30
N CYS A 126 -2.73 4.18 -3.44
CA CYS A 126 -3.96 4.64 -2.79
C CYS A 126 -4.38 6.08 -3.11
N TYR A 127 -3.63 6.79 -3.96
CA TYR A 127 -3.95 8.13 -4.50
C TYR A 127 -4.10 9.22 -3.43
N ILE A 128 -3.34 9.11 -2.34
CA ILE A 128 -3.24 10.14 -1.29
C ILE A 128 -1.77 10.56 -1.11
N TYR A 129 -1.55 11.77 -0.60
CA TYR A 129 -0.23 12.24 -0.22
C TYR A 129 0.14 11.72 1.17
N ASN A 130 1.41 11.36 1.34
CA ASN A 130 1.99 10.87 2.60
C ASN A 130 1.17 9.74 3.22
N CYS A 131 0.93 8.67 2.43
CA CYS A 131 0.10 7.57 2.91
C CYS A 131 0.81 6.78 4.03
N ASN A 132 0.08 6.44 5.07
CA ASN A 132 0.59 5.65 6.18
C ASN A 132 0.50 4.13 5.92
N LEU A 133 0.55 3.65 4.68
CA LEU A 133 0.42 2.20 4.39
C LEU A 133 1.47 1.71 3.41
N HIS A 134 1.93 2.57 2.51
CA HIS A 134 2.87 2.20 1.47
C HIS A 134 4.16 3.01 1.60
N PRO A 135 5.31 2.44 1.22
CA PRO A 135 6.56 3.18 1.14
C PRO A 135 6.44 4.43 0.27
N ILE A 136 7.27 5.44 0.59
CA ILE A 136 7.36 6.69 -0.15
C ILE A 136 7.92 6.43 -1.56
N ASP A 137 8.95 5.60 -1.67
CA ASP A 137 9.52 5.23 -2.96
C ASP A 137 8.59 4.25 -3.68
N GLN A 138 7.95 4.72 -4.75
CA GLN A 138 7.01 3.93 -5.54
C GLN A 138 7.42 3.93 -7.01
N PRO A 139 7.62 2.74 -7.59
CA PRO A 139 7.97 2.60 -8.99
C PRO A 139 7.01 3.33 -9.92
N ARG A 140 7.59 4.17 -10.78
CA ARG A 140 6.86 4.79 -11.87
C ARG A 140 6.98 3.95 -13.12
N LEU A 141 5.90 3.90 -13.90
CA LEU A 141 5.99 3.35 -15.26
C LEU A 141 7.12 4.09 -15.99
N ARG A 142 8.08 3.33 -16.55
CA ARG A 142 9.25 3.89 -17.26
C ARG A 142 8.87 4.98 -18.26
N ARG A 143 7.75 4.78 -18.96
CA ARG A 143 7.17 5.71 -19.95
C ARG A 143 6.67 7.04 -19.37
N ARG A 144 6.43 7.12 -18.06
CA ARG A 144 5.91 8.29 -17.33
C ARG A 144 6.93 8.90 -16.37
N ARG A 145 8.20 8.44 -16.40
CA ARG A 145 9.27 9.09 -15.64
C ARG A 145 9.67 10.35 -16.37
N PHE A 146 9.64 11.49 -15.68
CA PHE A 146 10.25 12.70 -16.20
C PHE A 146 11.74 12.42 -16.42
N PRO A 147 12.33 12.87 -17.55
CA PRO A 147 13.77 12.88 -17.71
C PRO A 147 14.42 13.67 -16.57
N ASP A 148 15.58 13.25 -16.08
CA ASP A 148 16.35 14.05 -15.12
C ASP A 148 16.62 15.43 -15.72
N GLU A 149 16.29 16.50 -14.97
CA GLU A 149 16.50 17.88 -15.41
C GLU A 149 17.99 18.21 -15.67
N ASN A 150 18.90 17.37 -15.13
CA ASN A 150 20.35 17.46 -15.27
C ASN A 150 20.94 16.73 -16.49
N ILE A 151 20.12 16.01 -17.27
CA ILE A 151 20.59 15.40 -18.51
C ILE A 151 20.47 16.44 -19.63
N ALA A 152 21.61 16.89 -20.15
CA ALA A 152 21.71 17.72 -21.36
C ALA A 152 21.33 16.90 -22.62
N GLY A 153 20.09 16.43 -22.68
CA GLY A 153 19.54 15.61 -23.74
C GLY A 153 18.12 16.06 -24.12
N PRO A 154 17.63 15.66 -25.30
CA PRO A 154 16.33 16.10 -25.79
C PRO A 154 15.17 15.65 -24.88
N ILE A 155 14.16 16.49 -24.73
CA ILE A 155 12.92 16.14 -24.03
C ILE A 155 12.15 15.12 -24.87
N LEU A 156 12.13 13.87 -24.42
CA LEU A 156 11.45 12.76 -25.09
C LEU A 156 9.97 12.75 -24.68
N THR A 157 9.06 12.98 -25.63
CA THR A 157 7.61 12.96 -25.38
C THR A 157 7.01 11.64 -25.88
N GLN A 158 6.21 10.95 -25.06
CA GLN A 158 5.42 9.78 -25.48
C GLN A 158 3.91 10.09 -25.53
N CYS A 159 3.57 11.37 -25.56
CA CYS A 159 2.21 11.87 -25.51
C CYS A 159 1.43 11.53 -26.79
N ARG A 160 0.22 10.99 -26.63
CA ARG A 160 -0.74 10.69 -27.72
C ARG A 160 -1.93 11.65 -27.74
N ILE A 161 -1.86 12.76 -27.02
CA ILE A 161 -2.92 13.76 -27.04
C ILE A 161 -2.98 14.30 -28.46
N SER A 162 -4.14 14.17 -29.09
CA SER A 162 -4.38 14.67 -30.44
C SER A 162 -4.11 16.17 -30.49
N ILE A 163 -3.33 16.59 -31.48
CA ILE A 163 -3.17 18.01 -31.77
C ILE A 163 -4.52 18.54 -32.26
N PRO A 164 -5.03 19.65 -31.71
CA PRO A 164 -6.26 20.27 -32.18
C PRO A 164 -6.17 20.57 -33.68
N SER A 165 -7.21 20.23 -34.45
CA SER A 165 -7.24 20.50 -35.89
C SER A 165 -7.50 21.97 -36.23
N ASN A 166 -8.12 22.72 -35.30
CA ASN A 166 -8.49 24.11 -35.48
C ASN A 166 -7.59 25.03 -34.64
N PRO A 167 -7.24 26.22 -35.14
CA PRO A 167 -6.43 27.17 -34.39
C PRO A 167 -7.17 27.68 -33.14
N CYS A 168 -6.46 27.84 -32.03
CA CYS A 168 -7.05 28.35 -30.79
C CYS A 168 -7.28 29.87 -30.79
N SER A 169 -6.58 30.59 -31.67
CA SER A 169 -6.66 32.04 -31.86
C SER A 169 -5.94 32.46 -33.15
N ASP A 170 -5.99 33.74 -33.49
CA ASP A 170 -5.26 34.31 -34.63
C ASP A 170 -3.73 34.19 -34.46
N GLN A 171 -3.25 34.11 -33.21
CA GLN A 171 -1.84 33.88 -32.83
C GLN A 171 -1.57 32.40 -32.51
N CYS A 172 -2.26 31.50 -33.22
CA CYS A 172 -2.04 30.07 -33.06
C CYS A 172 -0.83 29.59 -33.86
N PHE A 173 -0.08 28.62 -33.31
CA PHE A 173 1.01 27.96 -34.03
C PHE A 173 0.58 27.25 -35.32
N LEU A 174 -0.72 26.95 -35.46
CA LEU A 174 -1.33 26.35 -36.66
C LEU A 174 -1.71 27.40 -37.73
N SER A 175 -1.71 28.69 -37.40
CA SER A 175 -2.11 29.76 -38.31
C SER A 175 -0.99 30.08 -39.31
N LYS A 176 -1.32 30.14 -40.61
CA LYS A 176 -0.37 30.50 -41.67
C LYS A 176 0.04 31.98 -41.50
N GLY A 177 1.26 32.23 -41.01
CA GLY A 177 1.80 33.58 -40.83
C GLY A 177 2.55 33.82 -39.51
N CYS A 178 2.60 32.85 -38.62
CA CYS A 178 3.13 33.00 -37.25
C CYS A 178 4.68 32.95 -37.13
N ASN A 179 5.42 33.21 -38.21
CA ASN A 179 6.86 32.89 -38.30
C ASN A 179 7.81 33.87 -37.58
N SER A 180 7.31 34.96 -36.99
CA SER A 180 8.15 36.02 -36.41
C SER A 180 7.73 36.38 -34.98
N VAL A 181 7.65 35.38 -34.10
CA VAL A 181 7.30 35.59 -32.70
C VAL A 181 8.57 35.66 -31.86
N LEU A 182 8.73 36.75 -31.09
CA LEU A 182 9.85 36.91 -30.16
C LEU A 182 9.77 35.83 -29.08
N THR A 183 10.89 35.18 -28.77
CA THR A 183 10.93 34.20 -27.68
C THR A 183 10.75 34.92 -26.34
N PRO A 184 9.71 34.59 -25.55
CA PRO A 184 9.48 35.24 -24.26
C PRO A 184 10.57 34.87 -23.25
N VAL A 185 10.80 35.76 -22.29
CA VAL A 185 11.66 35.48 -21.13
C VAL A 185 10.80 34.80 -20.07
N LEU A 186 11.21 33.60 -19.66
CA LEU A 186 10.57 32.80 -18.61
C LEU A 186 11.38 32.88 -17.32
N SER A 187 10.70 32.86 -16.19
CA SER A 187 11.31 32.57 -14.88
C SER A 187 11.72 31.09 -14.77
N ASP A 188 12.62 30.76 -13.84
CA ASP A 188 13.06 29.37 -13.62
C ASP A 188 11.89 28.42 -13.30
N MET A 189 10.91 28.92 -12.54
CA MET A 189 9.64 28.24 -12.24
C MET A 189 8.86 27.90 -13.51
N GLU A 190 8.71 28.87 -14.42
CA GLU A 190 8.01 28.67 -15.69
C GLU A 190 8.79 27.75 -16.63
N ILE A 191 10.12 27.76 -16.58
CA ILE A 191 10.97 26.83 -17.35
C ILE A 191 10.77 25.39 -16.86
N SER A 192 10.83 25.13 -15.56
CA SER A 192 10.60 23.77 -15.01
C SER A 192 9.17 23.31 -15.31
N THR A 193 8.18 24.18 -15.13
CA THR A 193 6.77 23.89 -15.47
C THR A 193 6.60 23.59 -16.95
N PHE A 194 7.19 24.38 -17.84
CA PHE A 194 7.16 24.18 -19.29
C PHE A 194 7.73 22.81 -19.68
N ARG A 195 8.91 22.43 -19.15
CA ARG A 195 9.51 21.11 -19.43
C ARG A 195 8.57 19.96 -19.07
N LYS A 196 7.93 20.03 -17.91
CA LYS A 196 6.96 19.00 -17.45
C LYS A 196 5.69 19.00 -18.29
N LEU A 197 5.16 20.15 -18.67
CA LEU A 197 3.99 20.26 -19.55
C LEU A 197 4.28 19.70 -20.95
N VAL A 198 5.46 19.93 -21.52
CA VAL A 198 5.81 19.35 -22.82
C VAL A 198 5.96 17.83 -22.75
N PHE A 199 6.48 17.30 -21.64
CA PHE A 199 6.47 15.85 -21.43
C PHE A 199 5.05 15.26 -21.41
N VAL A 200 4.09 15.98 -20.80
CA VAL A 200 2.69 15.54 -20.66
C VAL A 200 1.87 15.75 -21.95
N PHE A 201 1.97 16.92 -22.58
CA PHE A 201 1.15 17.35 -23.71
C PHE A 201 1.83 17.20 -25.08
N GLY A 202 3.11 16.85 -25.10
CA GLY A 202 3.89 16.74 -26.33
C GLY A 202 3.93 18.07 -27.08
N THR A 203 3.71 18.00 -28.39
CA THR A 203 3.67 19.18 -29.29
C THR A 203 2.30 19.85 -29.36
N ASN A 204 1.37 19.55 -28.45
CA ASN A 204 0.11 20.28 -28.35
C ASN A 204 0.36 21.63 -27.63
N TRP A 205 0.95 22.58 -28.37
CA TRP A 205 1.34 23.88 -27.83
C TRP A 205 0.16 24.71 -27.33
N CYS A 206 -1.05 24.48 -27.86
CA CYS A 206 -2.27 25.10 -27.34
C CYS A 206 -2.53 24.68 -25.89
N SER A 207 -2.49 23.38 -25.60
CA SER A 207 -2.66 22.87 -24.23
C SER A 207 -1.50 23.25 -23.32
N VAL A 208 -0.25 23.24 -23.82
CA VAL A 208 0.90 23.70 -23.06
C VAL A 208 0.76 25.17 -22.68
N ALA A 209 0.40 26.04 -23.62
CA ALA A 209 0.22 27.48 -23.36
C ALA A 209 -0.92 27.74 -22.38
N SER A 210 -2.05 27.07 -22.57
CA SER A 210 -3.20 27.17 -21.65
C SER A 210 -2.85 26.76 -20.21
N ALA A 211 -1.92 25.82 -20.01
CA ALA A 211 -1.53 25.33 -18.70
C ALA A 211 -0.34 26.06 -18.08
N LEU A 212 0.55 26.64 -18.90
CA LEU A 212 1.77 27.31 -18.45
C LEU A 212 1.49 28.71 -17.90
N SER A 213 0.84 29.56 -18.71
CA SER A 213 0.52 30.93 -18.33
C SER A 213 -0.50 31.51 -19.30
N SER A 214 -1.53 32.19 -18.77
CA SER A 214 -2.49 32.95 -19.59
C SER A 214 -1.85 34.13 -20.32
N ARG A 215 -0.60 34.50 -19.99
CA ARG A 215 0.15 35.59 -20.66
C ARG A 215 0.79 35.18 -21.98
N LEU A 216 1.00 33.88 -22.22
CA LEU A 216 1.72 33.41 -23.39
C LEU A 216 0.76 32.83 -24.42
N THR A 217 0.91 33.25 -25.66
CA THR A 217 0.23 32.65 -26.80
C THR A 217 0.84 31.28 -27.12
N CYS A 218 0.06 30.39 -27.71
CA CYS A 218 0.60 29.08 -28.09
C CYS A 218 1.68 29.14 -29.16
N ALA A 219 1.73 30.22 -29.95
CA ALA A 219 2.82 30.51 -30.86
C ALA A 219 4.12 30.86 -30.13
N GLU A 220 4.07 31.71 -29.11
CA GLU A 220 5.24 32.03 -28.27
C GLU A 220 5.77 30.79 -27.56
N VAL A 221 4.86 29.92 -27.09
CA VAL A 221 5.21 28.63 -26.48
C VAL A 221 5.81 27.66 -27.50
N ALA A 222 5.32 27.62 -28.73
CA ALA A 222 5.94 26.85 -29.81
C ALA A 222 7.34 27.39 -30.17
N ALA A 223 7.53 28.72 -30.16
CA ALA A 223 8.84 29.34 -30.39
C ALA A 223 9.85 29.01 -29.28
N LEU A 224 9.39 28.90 -28.01
CA LEU A 224 10.20 28.40 -26.90
C LEU A 224 10.69 26.98 -27.15
N ALA A 225 9.96 26.17 -27.91
CA ALA A 225 10.39 24.81 -28.23
C ALA A 225 11.75 24.80 -28.93
N GLY A 226 11.95 25.67 -29.93
CA GLY A 226 13.23 25.78 -30.65
C GLY A 226 14.43 26.08 -29.76
N LYS A 227 14.23 26.79 -28.63
CA LYS A 227 15.30 27.21 -27.70
C LYS A 227 15.81 26.08 -26.80
N PHE A 228 14.98 25.08 -26.48
CA PHE A 228 15.33 23.99 -25.55
C PHE A 228 15.59 22.63 -26.23
N ALA A 229 15.76 22.59 -27.57
CA ALA A 229 16.14 21.40 -28.35
C ALA A 229 15.31 20.12 -28.04
N PHE A 230 14.06 20.08 -28.51
CA PHE A 230 13.17 18.91 -28.40
C PHE A 230 13.45 17.88 -29.49
N ALA A 231 13.38 16.58 -29.16
CA ALA A 231 13.34 15.50 -30.14
C ALA A 231 12.14 14.59 -29.86
N GLN A 232 11.25 14.44 -30.83
CA GLN A 232 10.23 13.38 -30.80
C GLN A 232 10.95 12.04 -30.96
N VAL A 233 10.71 11.12 -30.03
CA VAL A 233 11.17 9.73 -30.17
C VAL A 233 10.02 8.91 -30.71
N ASP A 234 10.13 8.48 -31.96
CA ASP A 234 9.27 7.45 -32.53
C ASP A 234 9.59 6.11 -31.85
N VAL A 235 8.91 5.83 -30.74
CA VAL A 235 8.92 4.48 -30.17
C VAL A 235 8.00 3.64 -31.05
N ALA A 236 8.57 3.03 -32.09
CA ALA A 236 7.89 2.06 -32.93
C ALA A 236 7.27 0.97 -32.04
N GLU A 237 5.95 1.02 -31.85
CA GLU A 237 5.24 -0.07 -31.21
C GLU A 237 5.27 -1.25 -32.16
N LYS A 238 6.00 -2.31 -31.77
CA LYS A 238 5.66 -3.62 -32.31
C LYS A 238 4.19 -3.86 -31.93
N PRO A 239 3.32 -4.16 -32.90
CA PRO A 239 1.91 -4.40 -32.62
C PRO A 239 1.80 -5.39 -31.46
N VAL A 240 0.96 -5.07 -30.48
CA VAL A 240 0.60 -6.05 -29.45
C VAL A 240 -0.15 -7.15 -30.20
N ASP A 241 0.57 -8.21 -30.54
CA ASP A 241 0.04 -9.36 -31.24
C ASP A 241 -1.02 -10.02 -30.35
N SER A 242 -2.27 -9.61 -30.57
CA SER A 242 -3.47 -10.11 -29.90
C SER A 242 -3.77 -11.55 -30.27
N SER A 243 -3.04 -12.12 -31.25
CA SER A 243 -3.25 -13.48 -31.77
C SER A 243 -2.46 -14.56 -31.02
N LYS A 244 -1.43 -14.22 -30.24
CA LYS A 244 -0.78 -15.21 -29.36
C LYS A 244 -1.60 -15.39 -28.09
N LYS A 245 -2.44 -16.44 -28.07
CA LYS A 245 -3.03 -17.01 -26.84
C LYS A 245 -1.95 -16.99 -25.75
N ARG A 246 -2.11 -16.13 -24.74
CA ARG A 246 -1.22 -16.02 -23.58
C ARG A 246 -1.40 -17.27 -22.70
N SER A 247 -0.92 -18.42 -23.20
CA SER A 247 -1.04 -19.74 -22.58
C SER A 247 -0.33 -19.86 -21.23
N GLY A 248 0.43 -18.83 -20.81
CA GLY A 248 1.16 -18.79 -19.54
C GLY A 248 0.33 -18.48 -18.29
N GLN A 249 -0.94 -18.03 -18.42
CA GLN A 249 -1.77 -17.73 -17.24
C GLN A 249 -2.08 -18.97 -16.39
N ALA A 250 -2.18 -20.15 -17.02
CA ALA A 250 -2.44 -21.41 -16.32
C ALA A 250 -1.25 -21.90 -15.48
N VAL A 251 -0.02 -21.49 -15.83
CA VAL A 251 1.21 -22.02 -15.19
C VAL A 251 1.52 -21.31 -13.87
N VAL A 252 1.21 -20.01 -13.75
CA VAL A 252 1.52 -19.22 -12.55
C VAL A 252 0.44 -19.34 -11.46
N SER A 253 -0.83 -19.60 -11.83
CA SER A 253 -1.91 -19.90 -10.87
C SER A 253 -1.61 -21.12 -9.98
N ARG A 254 -0.84 -22.10 -10.50
CA ARG A 254 -0.40 -23.25 -9.71
C ARG A 254 0.65 -22.90 -8.65
N LEU A 255 1.42 -21.81 -8.81
CA LEU A 255 2.46 -21.41 -7.85
C LEU A 255 1.86 -20.76 -6.59
N PHE A 256 0.77 -20.00 -6.71
CA PHE A 256 0.16 -19.34 -5.56
C PHE A 256 -0.55 -20.37 -4.64
N TYR A 257 -1.22 -21.38 -5.22
CA TYR A 257 -1.99 -22.38 -4.47
C TYR A 257 -1.20 -23.62 -4.01
N LYS A 258 -0.04 -23.94 -4.59
CA LYS A 258 0.81 -25.03 -4.06
C LYS A 258 1.52 -24.65 -2.76
N THR A 259 1.34 -23.41 -2.30
CA THR A 259 2.17 -22.78 -1.28
C THR A 259 1.40 -22.49 0.00
N PHE A 260 0.28 -23.16 0.26
CA PHE A 260 -0.31 -23.24 1.60
C PHE A 260 0.61 -23.95 2.63
N GLY A 261 1.86 -24.27 2.25
CA GLY A 261 2.95 -24.67 3.13
C GLY A 261 4.24 -23.81 3.01
N LYS A 262 4.26 -22.66 2.31
CA LYS A 262 5.33 -21.66 2.49
C LYS A 262 4.73 -20.30 2.85
N VAL A 263 5.45 -19.54 3.65
CA VAL A 263 5.04 -18.23 4.16
C VAL A 263 4.78 -17.25 3.00
N LEU A 264 3.59 -16.63 2.98
CA LEU A 264 3.20 -15.65 1.97
C LEU A 264 4.16 -14.46 2.02
N GLN A 265 4.75 -14.06 0.89
CA GLN A 265 5.67 -12.92 0.84
C GLN A 265 4.90 -11.62 0.58
N PRO A 266 5.29 -10.46 1.15
CA PRO A 266 4.68 -9.16 0.82
C PRO A 266 4.89 -8.82 -0.66
N TYR A 267 4.02 -7.94 -1.18
CA TYR A 267 4.11 -7.50 -2.56
C TYR A 267 4.87 -6.19 -2.65
N ASP A 268 6.03 -6.26 -3.30
CA ASP A 268 6.83 -5.11 -3.67
C ASP A 268 6.82 -4.91 -5.20
N PRO A 269 6.34 -3.78 -5.73
CA PRO A 269 6.33 -3.54 -7.17
C PRO A 269 7.75 -3.53 -7.75
N CYS A 270 8.01 -4.34 -8.77
CA CYS A 270 9.36 -4.38 -9.35
C CYS A 270 9.71 -3.12 -10.17
N ASP A 271 10.96 -2.68 -10.06
CA ASP A 271 11.56 -1.66 -10.92
C ASP A 271 13.01 -1.98 -11.27
N HIS A 272 13.23 -2.57 -12.44
CA HIS A 272 14.58 -2.97 -12.87
C HIS A 272 14.69 -2.91 -14.39
N PRO A 273 15.90 -2.72 -14.95
CA PRO A 273 16.14 -2.83 -16.39
C PRO A 273 15.86 -4.23 -16.94
N GLY A 274 15.47 -4.29 -18.21
CA GLY A 274 15.18 -5.54 -18.90
C GLY A 274 13.83 -6.18 -18.55
N PRO A 275 13.56 -7.38 -19.11
CA PRO A 275 12.29 -8.09 -18.91
C PRO A 275 12.22 -8.79 -17.54
N CYS A 276 10.99 -8.96 -17.02
CA CYS A 276 10.72 -9.72 -15.79
C CYS A 276 10.79 -11.23 -16.02
N SER A 277 11.96 -11.75 -16.40
CA SER A 277 12.19 -13.17 -16.70
C SER A 277 13.11 -13.90 -15.72
N SER A 278 13.88 -13.17 -14.91
CA SER A 278 14.80 -13.74 -13.90
C SER A 278 14.39 -13.29 -12.49
N SER A 279 14.39 -14.23 -11.54
CA SER A 279 14.09 -13.95 -10.13
C SER A 279 15.15 -13.09 -9.46
N ILE A 280 16.38 -13.08 -9.98
CA ILE A 280 17.48 -12.28 -9.42
C ILE A 280 17.19 -10.78 -9.52
N TYR A 281 16.55 -10.34 -10.60
CA TYR A 281 16.30 -8.91 -10.86
C TYR A 281 14.86 -8.47 -10.60
N CYS A 282 13.90 -9.39 -10.70
CA CYS A 282 12.49 -9.05 -10.56
C CYS A 282 11.95 -9.45 -9.18
N SER A 283 11.75 -8.46 -8.29
CA SER A 283 11.16 -8.66 -6.95
C SER A 283 9.84 -9.43 -7.02
N CYS A 284 8.95 -9.08 -7.95
CA CYS A 284 7.67 -9.79 -8.12
C CYS A 284 7.86 -11.28 -8.44
N LEU A 285 8.80 -11.64 -9.33
CA LEU A 285 9.06 -13.04 -9.64
C LEU A 285 9.74 -13.75 -8.46
N ASN A 286 10.69 -13.09 -7.80
CA ASN A 286 11.37 -13.61 -6.61
C ASN A 286 10.40 -13.96 -5.48
N GLN A 287 9.45 -13.07 -5.22
CA GLN A 287 8.44 -13.19 -4.17
C GLN A 287 7.23 -14.05 -4.58
N GLY A 288 7.22 -14.60 -5.81
CA GLY A 288 6.12 -15.46 -6.28
C GLY A 288 4.85 -14.70 -6.69
N HIS A 289 4.93 -13.39 -6.90
CA HIS A 289 3.83 -12.53 -7.33
C HIS A 289 3.74 -12.41 -8.86
N PHE A 290 2.56 -12.00 -9.31
CA PHE A 290 2.39 -11.39 -10.63
C PHE A 290 2.93 -9.96 -10.60
N CYS A 291 3.42 -9.48 -11.74
CA CYS A 291 3.61 -8.04 -11.86
C CYS A 291 2.23 -7.37 -11.86
N ASP A 292 2.08 -6.27 -11.13
CA ASP A 292 0.83 -5.52 -11.06
C ASP A 292 0.97 -4.17 -11.77
N LYS A 293 -0.13 -3.45 -11.97
CA LYS A 293 -0.16 -2.09 -12.51
C LYS A 293 0.78 -1.14 -11.77
N PHE A 294 1.11 -1.42 -10.52
CA PHE A 294 2.05 -0.62 -9.72
C PHE A 294 3.53 -0.83 -10.07
N CYS A 295 3.91 -1.90 -10.78
CA CYS A 295 5.29 -2.13 -11.17
C CYS A 295 5.79 -1.12 -12.21
N GLY A 296 7.09 -0.79 -12.16
CA GLY A 296 7.79 0.03 -13.15
C GLY A 296 8.14 -0.68 -14.46
N CYS A 297 8.00 -2.02 -14.52
CA CYS A 297 8.24 -2.82 -15.73
C CYS A 297 7.33 -2.43 -16.91
N ASP A 298 7.69 -2.81 -18.14
CA ASP A 298 6.92 -2.42 -19.33
C ASP A 298 5.46 -2.95 -19.31
N GLN A 299 4.55 -2.22 -19.94
CA GLN A 299 3.13 -2.58 -20.03
C GLN A 299 2.90 -3.91 -20.76
N SER A 300 3.78 -4.28 -21.69
CA SER A 300 3.77 -5.56 -22.41
C SER A 300 4.39 -6.70 -21.62
N CYS A 301 4.77 -6.50 -20.35
CA CYS A 301 5.35 -7.53 -19.49
C CYS A 301 4.43 -8.76 -19.42
N ARG A 302 4.97 -9.92 -19.78
CA ARG A 302 4.20 -11.19 -19.83
C ARG A 302 3.77 -11.69 -18.44
N ARG A 303 4.38 -11.19 -17.37
CA ARG A 303 4.03 -11.50 -15.98
C ARG A 303 2.95 -10.60 -15.40
N ARG A 304 2.52 -9.56 -16.12
CA ARG A 304 1.45 -8.68 -15.65
C ARG A 304 0.13 -9.45 -15.53
N PHE A 305 -0.54 -9.31 -14.39
CA PHE A 305 -1.90 -9.82 -14.23
C PHE A 305 -2.85 -9.02 -15.14
N THR A 306 -3.75 -9.70 -15.86
CA THR A 306 -4.60 -9.04 -16.88
C THR A 306 -6.06 -8.90 -16.47
N GLY A 307 -6.42 -9.27 -15.24
CA GLY A 307 -7.81 -9.33 -14.82
C GLY A 307 -8.57 -10.54 -15.36
N CYS A 308 -9.87 -10.57 -15.08
CA CYS A 308 -10.80 -11.60 -15.55
C CYS A 308 -11.75 -11.07 -16.63
N LYS A 309 -12.32 -12.00 -17.40
CA LYS A 309 -13.37 -11.73 -18.40
C LYS A 309 -14.67 -12.47 -18.06
N CYS A 310 -14.92 -12.66 -16.77
CA CYS A 310 -16.07 -13.44 -16.30
C CYS A 310 -17.38 -12.71 -16.62
N SER A 311 -18.33 -13.40 -17.26
CA SER A 311 -19.66 -12.88 -17.59
C SER A 311 -20.81 -13.68 -16.95
N SER A 312 -20.52 -14.82 -16.30
CA SER A 312 -21.55 -15.66 -15.65
C SER A 312 -22.31 -14.88 -14.58
N GLU A 313 -23.64 -14.86 -14.62
CA GLU A 313 -24.49 -14.18 -13.63
C GLU A 313 -24.49 -14.90 -12.27
N LYS A 314 -24.51 -16.25 -12.27
CA LYS A 314 -24.51 -17.04 -11.03
C LYS A 314 -23.11 -17.17 -10.44
N LEU A 315 -22.94 -16.82 -9.15
CA LEU A 315 -21.68 -16.89 -8.39
C LEU A 315 -20.49 -16.26 -9.14
N ARG A 316 -20.76 -15.12 -9.80
CA ARG A 316 -19.78 -14.39 -10.62
C ARG A 316 -18.53 -14.08 -9.81
N CYS A 317 -17.39 -14.54 -10.30
CA CYS A 317 -16.08 -14.37 -9.66
C CYS A 317 -15.92 -14.97 -8.26
N GLN A 318 -16.85 -15.78 -7.77
CA GLN A 318 -16.79 -16.40 -6.43
C GLN A 318 -16.27 -17.85 -6.46
N THR A 319 -15.78 -18.31 -7.61
CA THR A 319 -15.32 -19.68 -7.81
C THR A 319 -13.97 -19.72 -8.51
N ARG A 320 -13.28 -20.85 -8.43
CA ARG A 320 -11.98 -21.08 -9.10
C ARG A 320 -12.04 -21.04 -10.65
N ARG A 321 -13.23 -20.84 -11.24
CA ARG A 321 -13.36 -20.53 -12.68
C ARG A 321 -12.89 -19.12 -13.01
N CYS A 322 -12.97 -18.19 -12.06
CA CYS A 322 -12.44 -16.86 -12.22
C CYS A 322 -10.93 -16.85 -11.93
N PRO A 323 -10.08 -16.34 -12.83
CA PRO A 323 -8.64 -16.28 -12.61
C PRO A 323 -8.24 -15.38 -11.43
N CYS A 324 -9.03 -14.35 -11.08
CA CYS A 324 -8.80 -13.53 -9.90
C CYS A 324 -8.98 -14.37 -8.63
N PHE A 325 -10.16 -14.98 -8.48
CA PHE A 325 -10.47 -15.83 -7.33
C PHE A 325 -9.52 -17.03 -7.23
N ALA A 326 -9.22 -17.68 -8.36
CA ALA A 326 -8.27 -18.79 -8.44
C ALA A 326 -6.80 -18.39 -8.23
N ALA A 327 -6.51 -17.10 -8.09
CA ALA A 327 -5.20 -16.58 -7.70
C ALA A 327 -5.21 -16.02 -6.26
N GLY A 328 -6.32 -16.14 -5.52
CA GLY A 328 -6.44 -15.54 -4.18
C GLY A 328 -6.51 -14.01 -4.21
N ARG A 329 -6.95 -13.43 -5.33
CA ARG A 329 -6.98 -11.98 -5.55
C ARG A 329 -8.42 -11.50 -5.72
N GLU A 330 -8.72 -10.31 -5.23
CA GLU A 330 -9.92 -9.59 -5.65
C GLU A 330 -9.82 -9.23 -7.14
N CYS A 331 -10.98 -9.08 -7.76
CA CYS A 331 -11.09 -8.45 -9.06
C CYS A 331 -10.65 -6.99 -8.93
N ASP A 332 -9.86 -6.55 -9.91
CA ASP A 332 -9.33 -5.20 -9.95
C ASP A 332 -10.15 -4.34 -10.91
N ILE A 333 -10.60 -3.18 -10.46
CA ILE A 333 -11.45 -2.25 -11.24
C ILE A 333 -10.79 -1.78 -12.55
N ASP A 334 -9.47 -1.66 -12.59
CA ASP A 334 -8.74 -1.18 -13.76
C ASP A 334 -8.44 -2.31 -14.77
N LEU A 335 -8.54 -3.58 -14.33
CA LEU A 335 -8.20 -4.75 -15.15
C LEU A 335 -9.42 -5.60 -15.53
N CYS A 336 -10.45 -5.64 -14.68
CA CYS A 336 -11.60 -6.53 -14.83
C CYS A 336 -12.82 -5.75 -15.34
N GLY A 337 -12.96 -5.63 -16.66
CA GLY A 337 -14.05 -4.83 -17.26
C GLY A 337 -15.39 -5.56 -17.45
N VAL A 338 -15.38 -6.88 -17.71
CA VAL A 338 -16.61 -7.62 -18.08
C VAL A 338 -17.39 -8.11 -16.86
N CYS A 339 -16.71 -8.36 -15.74
CA CYS A 339 -17.39 -8.83 -14.54
C CYS A 339 -18.11 -7.73 -13.76
N ASP A 340 -18.25 -6.54 -14.36
CA ASP A 340 -19.05 -5.44 -13.85
C ASP A 340 -18.53 -4.91 -12.50
N MET A 341 -17.25 -4.52 -12.47
CA MET A 341 -16.62 -3.86 -11.31
C MET A 341 -16.98 -2.37 -11.20
N GLY A 342 -17.55 -1.78 -12.26
CA GLY A 342 -17.72 -0.34 -12.41
C GLY A 342 -19.15 0.11 -12.16
N GLY A 343 -19.53 0.23 -10.89
CA GLY A 343 -20.43 1.28 -10.37
C GLY A 343 -21.74 1.65 -11.11
N GLY A 344 -22.32 0.79 -11.94
CA GLY A 344 -23.74 0.87 -12.31
C GLY A 344 -24.63 0.32 -11.20
N SER A 345 -25.95 0.55 -11.25
CA SER A 345 -26.94 0.40 -10.16
C SER A 345 -27.09 -0.97 -9.47
N ALA A 346 -26.22 -1.94 -9.72
CA ALA A 346 -25.82 -3.00 -8.80
C ALA A 346 -24.62 -3.74 -9.40
N SER A 347 -23.40 -3.45 -8.93
CA SER A 347 -22.23 -4.26 -9.32
C SER A 347 -22.49 -5.73 -9.01
N SER A 348 -22.39 -6.56 -10.04
CA SER A 348 -22.64 -8.00 -9.97
C SER A 348 -21.39 -8.84 -9.70
N CYS A 349 -20.21 -8.22 -9.56
CA CYS A 349 -18.98 -8.95 -9.21
C CYS A 349 -18.98 -9.38 -7.73
N GLY A 350 -18.92 -10.69 -7.45
CA GLY A 350 -18.83 -11.18 -6.07
C GLY A 350 -17.42 -11.23 -5.47
N ASN A 351 -16.41 -10.65 -6.13
CA ASN A 351 -15.00 -10.75 -5.74
C ASN A 351 -14.31 -9.38 -5.71
N GLY A 352 -15.04 -8.32 -5.37
CA GLY A 352 -14.51 -6.97 -5.18
C GLY A 352 -14.92 -6.37 -3.82
N ASN A 353 -15.24 -7.22 -2.86
CA ASN A 353 -15.99 -6.85 -1.66
C ASN A 353 -15.17 -5.95 -0.72
N ILE A 354 -13.86 -6.16 -0.60
CA ILE A 354 -12.99 -5.41 0.32
C ILE A 354 -12.55 -4.09 -0.31
N ALA A 355 -11.82 -4.14 -1.43
CA ALA A 355 -11.10 -2.98 -1.95
C ALA A 355 -11.88 -2.12 -2.95
N SER A 356 -12.98 -2.64 -3.52
CA SER A 356 -13.80 -1.90 -4.48
C SER A 356 -15.14 -1.49 -3.89
N PHE A 357 -15.81 -2.37 -3.13
CA PHE A 357 -17.13 -2.06 -2.56
C PHE A 357 -17.11 -1.69 -1.08
N HIS A 358 -15.99 -1.90 -0.38
CA HIS A 358 -15.89 -1.68 1.07
C HIS A 358 -17.07 -2.29 1.84
N LYS A 359 -17.52 -3.46 1.37
CA LYS A 359 -18.71 -4.12 1.89
C LYS A 359 -18.39 -4.62 3.30
N THR A 360 -19.14 -4.10 4.26
CA THR A 360 -19.07 -4.53 5.66
C THR A 360 -20.48 -4.77 6.14
N GLU A 361 -20.67 -5.87 6.83
CA GLU A 361 -21.92 -6.18 7.49
C GLU A 361 -21.94 -5.57 8.88
N PRO A 362 -23.07 -4.99 9.34
CA PRO A 362 -23.11 -4.40 10.66
C PRO A 362 -22.91 -5.48 11.73
N ILE A 363 -22.00 -5.21 12.66
CA ILE A 363 -21.67 -6.08 13.79
C ILE A 363 -22.17 -5.42 15.09
N LEU A 364 -22.86 -6.20 15.90
CA LEU A 364 -23.28 -5.84 17.25
C LEU A 364 -22.25 -6.37 18.26
N LEU A 365 -22.04 -5.65 19.36
CA LEU A 365 -21.21 -6.12 20.47
C LEU A 365 -22.11 -6.49 21.64
N GLY A 366 -21.79 -7.61 22.28
CA GLY A 366 -22.52 -8.12 23.43
C GLY A 366 -21.63 -8.99 24.31
N ARG A 367 -22.18 -9.50 25.41
CA ARG A 367 -21.49 -10.52 26.22
C ARG A 367 -21.40 -11.81 25.42
N SER A 368 -20.20 -12.37 25.31
CA SER A 368 -19.98 -13.67 24.69
C SER A 368 -20.44 -14.80 25.61
N ALA A 369 -20.89 -15.91 25.02
CA ALA A 369 -21.08 -17.16 25.75
C ALA A 369 -19.74 -17.87 26.05
N VAL A 370 -18.67 -17.51 25.35
CA VAL A 370 -17.33 -18.09 25.48
C VAL A 370 -16.49 -17.28 26.46
N HIS A 371 -16.14 -16.05 26.08
CA HIS A 371 -15.26 -15.20 26.88
C HIS A 371 -15.48 -13.72 26.58
N GLY A 372 -15.54 -12.89 27.63
CA GLY A 372 -15.54 -11.45 27.50
C GLY A 372 -16.67 -10.89 26.61
N PHE A 373 -16.28 -10.01 25.69
CA PHE A 373 -17.15 -9.50 24.63
C PHE A 373 -17.14 -10.43 23.41
N GLY A 374 -18.30 -10.56 22.77
CA GLY A 374 -18.50 -11.25 21.50
C GLY A 374 -18.99 -10.30 20.40
N ALA A 375 -18.71 -10.66 19.14
CA ALA A 375 -19.26 -10.01 17.95
C ALA A 375 -20.48 -10.78 17.44
N PHE A 376 -21.58 -10.10 17.12
CA PHE A 376 -22.84 -10.71 16.70
C PHE A 376 -23.32 -10.16 15.35
N ALA A 377 -23.90 -11.03 14.53
CA ALA A 377 -24.45 -10.64 13.23
C ALA A 377 -25.68 -9.73 13.40
N ALA A 378 -25.67 -8.51 12.84
CA ALA A 378 -26.85 -7.64 12.91
C ALA A 378 -27.97 -8.03 11.95
N LYS A 379 -27.69 -8.90 10.96
CA LYS A 379 -28.65 -9.42 9.99
C LYS A 379 -28.19 -10.81 9.51
N ASN A 380 -29.04 -11.47 8.73
CA ASN A 380 -28.68 -12.72 8.07
C ASN A 380 -27.51 -12.50 7.08
N VAL A 381 -26.54 -13.42 7.09
CA VAL A 381 -25.38 -13.41 6.19
C VAL A 381 -25.32 -14.74 5.45
N ALA A 382 -25.23 -14.72 4.12
CA ALA A 382 -25.19 -15.93 3.32
C ALA A 382 -23.79 -16.57 3.35
N LYS A 383 -23.74 -17.90 3.19
CA LYS A 383 -22.48 -18.63 3.07
C LYS A 383 -21.56 -18.04 2.00
N GLY A 384 -20.31 -17.78 2.39
CA GLY A 384 -19.26 -17.24 1.52
C GLY A 384 -19.26 -15.71 1.38
N GLU A 385 -20.23 -15.03 1.97
CA GLU A 385 -20.31 -13.56 1.99
C GLU A 385 -19.24 -12.97 2.92
N LEU A 386 -18.72 -11.80 2.55
CA LEU A 386 -17.80 -11.03 3.39
C LEU A 386 -18.59 -10.39 4.53
N ILE A 387 -18.18 -10.66 5.76
CA ILE A 387 -18.74 -10.04 6.96
C ILE A 387 -18.00 -8.72 7.22
N SER A 388 -16.68 -8.77 7.36
CA SER A 388 -15.86 -7.58 7.59
C SER A 388 -14.41 -7.83 7.20
N GLU A 389 -13.69 -6.78 6.84
CA GLU A 389 -12.23 -6.77 6.89
C GLU A 389 -11.78 -6.79 8.37
N TYR A 390 -10.74 -7.55 8.70
CA TYR A 390 -10.06 -7.48 10.00
C TYR A 390 -8.95 -6.44 9.87
N VAL A 391 -9.12 -5.31 10.54
CA VAL A 391 -8.26 -4.12 10.40
C VAL A 391 -7.61 -3.75 11.71
N GLY A 392 -6.44 -3.11 11.62
CA GLY A 392 -5.70 -2.60 12.76
C GLY A 392 -4.37 -1.97 12.36
N GLU A 393 -3.44 -1.90 13.29
CA GLU A 393 -2.08 -1.45 13.02
C GLU A 393 -1.33 -2.55 12.26
N MET A 394 -0.77 -2.24 11.09
CA MET A 394 0.10 -3.14 10.34
C MET A 394 1.52 -2.94 10.87
N ILE A 395 2.03 -3.94 11.58
CA ILE A 395 3.32 -3.91 12.28
C ILE A 395 4.24 -5.01 11.73
N SER A 396 5.55 -4.90 11.98
CA SER A 396 6.50 -5.95 11.66
C SER A 396 6.24 -7.21 12.50
N GLN A 397 6.82 -8.34 12.07
CA GLN A 397 6.85 -9.57 12.88
C GLN A 397 7.58 -9.36 14.22
N ASP A 398 8.70 -8.62 14.24
CA ASP A 398 9.47 -8.36 15.46
C ASP A 398 8.71 -7.50 16.48
N GLU A 399 7.98 -6.47 16.02
CA GLU A 399 7.08 -5.69 16.86
C GLU A 399 5.89 -6.53 17.36
N ALA A 400 5.36 -7.42 16.53
CA ALA A 400 4.28 -8.32 16.92
C ALA A 400 4.72 -9.29 18.02
N ASP A 401 5.91 -9.88 17.91
CA ASP A 401 6.50 -10.76 18.92
C ASP A 401 6.73 -10.00 20.24
N ARG A 402 7.25 -8.77 20.18
CA ARG A 402 7.43 -7.92 21.36
C ARG A 402 6.11 -7.60 22.06
N ARG A 403 5.06 -7.26 21.31
CA ARG A 403 3.72 -7.01 21.88
C ARG A 403 3.08 -8.30 22.40
N GLY A 404 3.29 -9.41 21.71
CA GLY A 404 2.77 -10.74 22.03
C GLY A 404 3.11 -11.16 23.45
N GLN A 405 4.35 -10.91 23.91
CA GLN A 405 4.78 -11.20 25.29
C GLN A 405 3.88 -10.53 26.36
N THR A 406 3.42 -9.31 26.08
CA THR A 406 2.51 -8.58 26.97
C THR A 406 1.07 -9.08 26.83
N TYR A 407 0.67 -9.46 25.63
CA TYR A 407 -0.69 -9.92 25.30
C TYR A 407 -0.99 -11.31 25.86
N ASP A 408 -0.02 -12.21 25.83
CA ASP A 408 -0.12 -13.55 26.39
C ASP A 408 -0.40 -13.50 27.90
N LYS A 409 0.23 -12.56 28.62
CA LYS A 409 -0.05 -12.33 30.05
C LYS A 409 -1.42 -11.72 30.32
N ARG A 410 -1.93 -10.90 29.41
CA ARG A 410 -3.27 -10.32 29.52
C ARG A 410 -4.37 -11.28 29.07
N ASP A 411 -4.00 -12.47 28.60
CA ASP A 411 -4.89 -13.44 27.97
C ASP A 411 -5.73 -12.81 26.83
N CYS A 412 -5.15 -11.82 26.13
CA CYS A 412 -5.82 -11.08 25.06
C CYS A 412 -4.88 -10.76 23.90
N SER A 413 -4.90 -11.59 22.85
CA SER A 413 -4.16 -11.31 21.61
C SER A 413 -5.12 -10.95 20.48
N TYR A 414 -4.84 -9.82 19.82
CA TYR A 414 -5.53 -9.34 18.62
C TYR A 414 -4.58 -9.28 17.41
N LEU A 415 -3.51 -10.09 17.46
CA LEU A 415 -2.51 -10.21 16.41
C LEU A 415 -3.00 -11.20 15.35
N PHE A 416 -2.91 -10.80 14.08
CA PHE A 416 -3.31 -11.63 12.95
C PHE A 416 -2.24 -11.56 11.85
N ASP A 417 -1.57 -12.69 11.61
CA ASP A 417 -0.56 -12.82 10.54
C ASP A 417 -1.12 -12.53 9.15
N VAL A 418 -0.48 -11.60 8.43
CA VAL A 418 -0.85 -11.25 7.05
C VAL A 418 0.10 -11.87 6.04
N ASN A 419 1.42 -11.79 6.30
CA ASN A 419 2.46 -12.33 5.43
C ASN A 419 3.76 -12.45 6.22
N SER A 420 4.86 -12.82 5.56
CA SER A 420 6.17 -13.04 6.19
C SER A 420 6.78 -11.82 6.84
N GLU A 421 6.30 -10.62 6.53
CA GLU A 421 6.85 -9.37 7.04
C GLU A 421 5.87 -8.65 7.98
N TYR A 422 4.57 -8.79 7.74
CA TYR A 422 3.56 -7.98 8.43
C TYR A 422 2.49 -8.78 9.18
N VAL A 423 2.10 -8.22 10.33
CA VAL A 423 1.01 -8.66 11.20
C VAL A 423 0.02 -7.50 11.38
N VAL A 424 -1.29 -7.78 11.44
CA VAL A 424 -2.30 -6.80 11.85
C VAL A 424 -2.57 -6.94 13.34
N ASP A 425 -2.34 -5.86 14.08
CA ASP A 425 -2.67 -5.73 15.50
C ASP A 425 -3.93 -4.86 15.68
N ALA A 426 -5.03 -5.50 16.09
CA ALA A 426 -6.28 -4.79 16.38
C ALA A 426 -6.43 -4.35 17.85
N CYS A 427 -5.40 -4.46 18.69
CA CYS A 427 -5.47 -4.17 20.12
C CYS A 427 -5.92 -2.73 20.40
N PHE A 428 -5.16 -1.74 19.92
CA PHE A 428 -5.42 -0.32 20.19
C PHE A 428 -6.21 0.38 19.09
N LYS A 429 -6.09 -0.05 17.84
CA LYS A 429 -6.87 0.47 16.72
C LYS A 429 -7.38 -0.71 15.91
N GLY A 430 -8.68 -0.74 15.64
CA GLY A 430 -9.30 -1.85 14.93
C GLY A 430 -10.77 -1.61 14.65
N ASN A 431 -11.52 -2.65 14.30
CA ASN A 431 -12.97 -2.58 14.18
C ASN A 431 -13.65 -3.67 15.01
N LYS A 432 -14.98 -3.70 15.00
CA LYS A 432 -15.77 -4.60 15.85
C LYS A 432 -15.54 -6.10 15.61
N VAL A 433 -15.00 -6.50 14.44
CA VAL A 433 -14.77 -7.92 14.14
C VAL A 433 -13.67 -8.53 15.01
N LYS A 434 -12.83 -7.70 15.65
CA LYS A 434 -11.81 -8.16 16.61
C LYS A 434 -12.39 -8.94 17.80
N TYR A 435 -13.68 -8.77 18.10
CA TYR A 435 -14.38 -9.45 19.18
C TYR A 435 -15.05 -10.77 18.74
N ALA A 436 -14.89 -11.20 17.49
CA ALA A 436 -15.34 -12.51 17.06
C ALA A 436 -14.41 -13.57 17.67
N ASN A 437 -14.93 -14.35 18.62
CA ASN A 437 -14.14 -15.26 19.44
C ASN A 437 -13.64 -16.49 18.69
N HIS A 438 -12.70 -17.19 19.31
CA HIS A 438 -12.27 -18.49 18.83
C HIS A 438 -13.37 -19.56 18.99
N SER A 439 -13.41 -20.51 18.05
CA SER A 439 -14.16 -21.75 18.18
C SER A 439 -13.50 -22.85 17.34
N GLU A 440 -13.56 -24.10 17.80
CA GLU A 440 -13.18 -25.29 17.02
C GLU A 440 -14.24 -25.71 15.97
N THR A 441 -15.45 -25.18 16.08
CA THR A 441 -16.53 -25.38 15.11
C THR A 441 -17.11 -24.05 14.65
N PRO A 442 -16.29 -23.14 14.11
CA PRO A 442 -16.70 -21.77 13.88
C PRO A 442 -17.68 -21.64 12.72
N ASN A 443 -18.48 -20.58 12.77
CA ASN A 443 -19.40 -20.18 11.70
C ASN A 443 -18.75 -19.22 10.68
N CYS A 444 -17.57 -18.67 10.97
CA CYS A 444 -16.79 -17.84 10.06
C CYS A 444 -15.43 -18.47 9.72
N PHE A 445 -14.81 -17.99 8.65
CA PHE A 445 -13.41 -18.28 8.35
C PHE A 445 -12.70 -17.00 7.90
N ALA A 446 -11.45 -16.85 8.32
CA ALA A 446 -10.59 -15.78 7.85
C ALA A 446 -9.85 -16.21 6.58
N ARG A 447 -9.64 -15.26 5.67
CA ARG A 447 -8.84 -15.47 4.46
C ARG A 447 -8.06 -14.21 4.13
N ILE A 448 -6.77 -14.40 3.87
CA ILE A 448 -5.91 -13.35 3.34
C ILE A 448 -6.21 -13.21 1.84
N VAL A 449 -6.60 -12.01 1.44
CA VAL A 449 -6.97 -11.67 0.07
C VAL A 449 -6.01 -10.61 -0.43
N TYR A 450 -5.44 -10.82 -1.61
CA TYR A 450 -4.71 -9.77 -2.29
C TYR A 450 -5.69 -8.81 -2.97
N ALA A 451 -5.67 -7.54 -2.57
CA ALA A 451 -6.56 -6.52 -3.11
C ALA A 451 -5.77 -5.23 -3.41
N ARG A 452 -5.73 -4.84 -4.69
CA ARG A 452 -5.08 -3.61 -5.20
C ARG A 452 -3.65 -3.36 -4.67
N GLY A 453 -2.84 -4.41 -4.58
CA GLY A 453 -1.45 -4.31 -4.11
C GLY A 453 -1.24 -4.81 -2.69
N ASP A 454 -2.31 -4.88 -1.88
CA ASP A 454 -2.21 -5.14 -0.45
C ASP A 454 -2.71 -6.54 -0.10
N HIS A 455 -2.07 -7.19 0.87
CA HIS A 455 -2.67 -8.34 1.55
C HIS A 455 -3.59 -7.83 2.65
N ARG A 456 -4.84 -8.29 2.65
CA ARG A 456 -5.88 -7.87 3.59
C ARG A 456 -6.56 -9.10 4.17
N ILE A 457 -6.99 -9.03 5.43
CA ILE A 457 -7.68 -10.14 6.08
C ILE A 457 -9.18 -9.91 5.95
N GLY A 458 -9.86 -10.79 5.21
CA GLY A 458 -11.32 -10.80 5.17
C GLY A 458 -11.89 -11.90 6.05
N ILE A 459 -12.93 -11.57 6.82
CA ILE A 459 -13.72 -12.53 7.59
C ILE A 459 -14.98 -12.86 6.80
N PHE A 460 -15.16 -14.13 6.45
CA PHE A 460 -16.24 -14.61 5.59
C PHE A 460 -17.12 -15.63 6.32
N ALA A 461 -18.39 -15.70 5.97
CA ALA A 461 -19.31 -16.68 6.52
C ALA A 461 -19.00 -18.10 5.98
N LYS A 462 -18.79 -19.08 6.87
CA LYS A 462 -18.51 -20.49 6.52
C LYS A 462 -19.78 -21.26 6.16
N ARG A 463 -20.91 -20.83 6.73
CA ARG A 463 -22.28 -21.29 6.47
C ARG A 463 -23.22 -20.09 6.49
N ASP A 464 -24.51 -20.30 6.25
CA ASP A 464 -25.50 -19.25 6.50
C ASP A 464 -25.54 -18.93 8.00
N ILE A 465 -25.56 -17.63 8.33
CA ILE A 465 -25.57 -17.09 9.69
C ILE A 465 -26.85 -16.30 9.86
N VAL A 466 -27.58 -16.56 10.95
CA VAL A 466 -28.82 -15.84 11.25
C VAL A 466 -28.55 -14.58 12.07
N GLN A 467 -29.43 -13.59 11.96
CA GLN A 467 -29.38 -12.39 12.78
C GLN A 467 -29.31 -12.74 14.28
N GLY A 468 -28.42 -12.07 15.01
CA GLY A 468 -28.20 -12.25 16.44
C GLY A 468 -27.27 -13.39 16.80
N GLU A 469 -26.79 -14.18 15.83
CA GLU A 469 -25.83 -15.26 16.07
C GLU A 469 -24.43 -14.69 16.39
N GLU A 470 -23.73 -15.29 17.36
CA GLU A 470 -22.35 -14.92 17.72
C GLU A 470 -21.38 -15.39 16.62
N LEU A 471 -20.52 -14.49 16.16
CA LEU A 471 -19.52 -14.75 15.13
C LEU A 471 -18.26 -15.33 15.77
N SER A 472 -17.75 -16.43 15.20
CA SER A 472 -16.52 -17.07 15.64
C SER A 472 -15.68 -17.58 14.48
N PHE A 473 -14.35 -17.64 14.65
CA PHE A 473 -13.42 -18.20 13.67
C PHE A 473 -12.26 -18.94 14.34
N HIS A 474 -11.61 -19.87 13.62
CA HIS A 474 -10.41 -20.54 14.16
C HIS A 474 -9.24 -19.55 14.21
N TYR A 475 -8.61 -19.40 15.38
CA TYR A 475 -7.46 -18.52 15.55
C TYR A 475 -6.15 -19.15 15.04
N ASN A 476 -6.17 -20.45 14.72
CA ASN A 476 -5.00 -21.20 14.23
C ASN A 476 -3.76 -21.01 15.12
N HIS A 477 -3.93 -20.92 16.44
CA HIS A 477 -2.78 -20.93 17.34
C HIS A 477 -1.98 -22.22 17.10
N LYS A 478 -0.66 -22.09 17.00
CA LYS A 478 0.23 -23.26 17.00
C LYS A 478 0.02 -23.96 18.34
N ASN A 479 -0.45 -25.21 18.34
CA ASN A 479 -0.60 -26.00 19.57
C ASN A 479 0.76 -26.02 20.30
N GLY A 480 0.84 -25.32 21.44
CA GLY A 480 2.08 -25.09 22.19
C GLY A 480 1.85 -24.24 23.45
N ALA A 481 2.87 -24.14 24.31
CA ALA A 481 2.86 -23.35 25.54
C ALA A 481 2.71 -21.86 25.21
N GLY A 482 1.49 -21.33 25.32
CA GLY A 482 1.14 -19.96 24.93
C GLY A 482 -0.32 -19.79 24.51
N ALA A 483 -1.06 -20.88 24.26
CA ALA A 483 -2.49 -20.79 24.02
C ALA A 483 -3.28 -20.47 25.32
N PRO A 484 -4.21 -19.49 25.30
CA PRO A 484 -5.13 -19.20 26.40
C PRO A 484 -5.90 -20.42 26.92
N LYS A 485 -6.26 -20.46 28.20
CA LYS A 485 -6.99 -21.61 28.79
C LYS A 485 -8.35 -21.89 28.13
N TRP A 486 -8.99 -20.87 27.56
CA TRP A 486 -10.24 -21.02 26.80
C TRP A 486 -10.05 -21.63 25.40
N PHE A 487 -8.81 -21.76 24.91
CA PHE A 487 -8.50 -22.28 23.58
C PHE A 487 -8.77 -23.79 23.44
N SER A 488 -8.63 -24.57 24.52
CA SER A 488 -8.68 -26.05 24.46
C SER A 488 -9.92 -26.68 25.11
N ASN A 489 -10.83 -25.90 25.69
CA ASN A 489 -11.92 -26.43 26.50
C ASN A 489 -13.27 -26.34 25.78
N HIS A 490 -13.55 -27.25 24.84
CA HIS A 490 -14.92 -27.62 24.46
C HIS A 490 -14.98 -29.08 23.94
N ASP A 491 -14.62 -30.03 24.81
CA ASP A 491 -15.17 -31.39 24.74
C ASP A 491 -16.25 -31.50 25.82
N GLY A 492 -17.51 -31.49 25.36
CA GLY A 492 -18.71 -31.71 26.14
C GLY A 492 -19.84 -32.17 25.24
#